data_AF-A0AAC9LEB3-F1
#
_entry.id   AF-A0AAC9LEB3-F1
#
_cell.length_a   1.000
_cell.length_b   1.000
_cell.length_c   1.000
_cell.angle_alpha   90.00
_cell.angle_beta   90.00
_cell.angle_gamma   90.00
#
_symmetry.space_group_name_H-M   'P 1'
#
loop_
_entity.id
_entity.type
_entity.pdbx_description
1 polymer ?
#
loop_
_entity_poly.entity_id
_entity_poly.type
_entity_poly.pdbx_seq_one_letter_code
_entity_poly.pdbx_strand_id
1 'polypeptide(L)'
;MTADPSAPAWRALFEEVRRAVFIPDTIWVDVSNEPGYRAVSRHRDRTAWETAVAANRPVVTQINLGEPHRAGGENFPTSSSSQPSIVADMLAALDPQPGDSVLEIGTGTGWNAALLKHRVGPAGHVTTIEVDPGLAEAARAALDASGFTARVVTGDGEAGCPVAAPFDRVISTASVREVVPRAWLEQLRPGGRLVTPWSTDYATGALLAIDLGANGVAGGRFATRLSFMRLRAHRRGLFGWEPDEATIARAAVRITECRNIDLDRMLDPARGNLAIGVRLHDVSLALGRDRHGPGHHVVELDDATTRSFARLDWPTAAAEPFTVGQFGPRRLWDEAEDAYDWWYERGQPGPERLGLTIDLASGRQIAWLDDPDTIVRTWWLPRS
;
A
#
# COMPACT_ATOMS: atom_id res chain seq x y z
N MET A 1 -15.58 -6.71 1.98
CA MET A 1 -16.01 -7.42 3.20
C MET A 1 -14.73 -7.91 3.87
N THR A 2 -14.42 -7.45 5.08
CA THR A 2 -13.24 -7.93 5.83
C THR A 2 -13.51 -9.33 6.36
N ALA A 3 -12.63 -10.28 6.09
CA ALA A 3 -12.65 -11.63 6.61
C ALA A 3 -12.56 -11.55 8.13
N ASP A 4 -13.48 -12.26 8.79
CA ASP A 4 -13.39 -12.45 10.23
C ASP A 4 -12.22 -13.41 10.52
N PRO A 5 -11.12 -12.96 11.15
CA PRO A 5 -10.01 -13.84 11.49
C PRO A 5 -10.41 -14.91 12.51
N SER A 6 -11.54 -14.72 13.22
CA SER A 6 -12.14 -15.70 14.12
C SER A 6 -12.99 -16.74 13.40
N ALA A 7 -13.23 -16.58 12.09
CA ALA A 7 -13.86 -17.60 11.28
C ALA A 7 -13.07 -18.93 11.41
N PRO A 8 -13.75 -20.08 11.58
CA PRO A 8 -13.09 -21.32 12.00
C PRO A 8 -11.88 -21.74 11.16
N ALA A 9 -11.93 -21.51 9.84
CA ALA A 9 -10.86 -21.88 8.92
C ALA A 9 -9.58 -21.01 9.05
N TRP A 10 -9.71 -19.74 9.45
CA TRP A 10 -8.56 -18.85 9.68
C TRP A 10 -7.97 -19.03 11.07
N ARG A 11 -8.84 -19.25 12.06
CA ARG A 11 -8.43 -19.52 13.43
C ARG A 11 -7.54 -20.76 13.53
N ALA A 12 -7.95 -21.88 12.92
CA ALA A 12 -7.15 -23.11 12.92
C ALA A 12 -5.76 -22.87 12.28
N LEU A 13 -5.72 -22.19 11.12
CA LEU A 13 -4.45 -21.87 10.46
C LEU A 13 -3.53 -21.03 11.34
N PHE A 14 -4.04 -19.99 12.01
CA PHE A 14 -3.23 -19.11 12.86
C PHE A 14 -2.82 -19.77 14.20
N GLU A 15 -3.57 -20.76 14.66
CA GLU A 15 -3.20 -21.60 15.81
C GLU A 15 -2.05 -22.57 15.44
N GLU A 16 -2.06 -23.14 14.23
CA GLU A 16 -1.00 -24.03 13.72
C GLU A 16 0.26 -23.24 13.36
N VAL A 17 0.12 -22.11 12.67
CA VAL A 17 1.24 -21.22 12.29
C VAL A 17 1.28 -20.02 13.22
N ARG A 18 1.77 -20.24 14.44
CA ARG A 18 1.76 -19.24 15.51
C ARG A 18 2.59 -18.00 15.16
N ARG A 19 1.91 -16.86 14.98
CA ARG A 19 2.52 -15.54 14.69
C ARG A 19 3.70 -15.21 15.61
N ALA A 20 3.55 -15.46 16.92
CA ALA A 20 4.56 -15.13 17.93
C ALA A 20 5.93 -15.80 17.71
N VAL A 21 6.00 -16.91 16.97
CA VAL A 21 7.28 -17.59 16.66
C VAL A 21 8.13 -16.76 15.69
N PHE A 22 7.49 -15.96 14.84
CA PHE A 22 8.15 -15.14 13.83
C PHE A 22 8.43 -13.70 14.29
N ILE A 23 7.90 -13.28 15.43
CA ILE A 23 8.10 -11.90 15.92
C ILE A 23 9.42 -11.80 16.67
N PRO A 24 10.28 -10.80 16.35
CA PRO A 24 11.53 -10.59 17.07
C PRO A 24 11.31 -10.17 18.53
N ASP A 25 12.33 -10.34 19.36
CA ASP A 25 12.26 -10.01 20.78
C ASP A 25 12.04 -8.52 21.06
N THR A 26 12.40 -7.64 20.13
CA THR A 26 12.11 -6.20 20.23
C THR A 26 11.12 -5.81 19.15
N ILE A 27 10.03 -5.19 19.57
CA ILE A 27 8.99 -4.64 18.70
C ILE A 27 8.78 -3.16 19.03
N TRP A 28 8.07 -2.47 18.15
CA TRP A 28 7.77 -1.05 18.28
C TRP A 28 6.27 -0.85 18.31
N VAL A 29 5.77 -0.22 19.37
CA VAL A 29 4.34 0.08 19.55
C VAL A 29 4.11 1.57 19.42
N ASP A 30 3.09 1.92 18.67
CA ASP A 30 2.58 3.28 18.58
C ASP A 30 1.98 3.68 19.94
N VAL A 31 2.35 4.86 20.44
CA VAL A 31 1.86 5.41 21.70
C VAL A 31 0.93 6.55 21.36
N SER A 32 -0.38 6.34 21.52
CA SER A 32 -1.45 7.19 21.00
C SER A 32 -1.46 8.67 21.42
N ASN A 33 -0.52 9.11 22.27
CA ASN A 33 -0.38 10.48 22.77
C ASN A 33 1.03 11.07 22.62
N GLU A 34 1.97 10.36 22.00
CA GLU A 34 3.34 10.83 21.77
C GLU A 34 3.75 10.55 20.31
N PRO A 35 4.33 11.52 19.60
CA PRO A 35 4.83 11.26 18.26
C PRO A 35 5.98 10.23 18.31
N GLY A 36 5.78 9.09 17.65
CA GLY A 36 6.82 8.09 17.43
C GLY A 36 6.46 6.70 17.92
N TYR A 37 7.48 5.85 18.03
CA TYR A 37 7.32 4.44 18.37
C TYR A 37 8.13 4.09 19.61
N ARG A 38 7.48 3.47 20.59
CA ARG A 38 8.14 2.98 21.80
C ARG A 38 8.59 1.54 21.61
N ALA A 39 9.87 1.27 21.93
CA ALA A 39 10.39 -0.09 21.94
C ALA A 39 9.79 -0.90 23.10
N VAL A 40 9.34 -2.11 22.81
CA VAL A 40 8.89 -3.11 23.77
C VAL A 40 9.74 -4.36 23.58
N SER A 41 10.38 -4.82 24.65
CA SER A 41 11.26 -6.00 24.63
C SER A 41 10.58 -7.17 25.34
N ARG A 42 10.55 -8.32 24.69
CA ARG A 42 10.05 -9.60 25.23
C ARG A 42 10.73 -10.00 26.54
N HIS A 43 12.02 -9.67 26.69
CA HIS A 43 12.82 -10.01 27.88
C HIS A 43 12.57 -9.06 29.05
N ARG A 44 12.22 -7.79 28.78
CA ARG A 44 12.01 -6.76 29.82
C ARG A 44 10.55 -6.60 30.21
N ASP A 45 9.64 -6.73 29.26
CA ASP A 45 8.20 -6.59 29.44
C ASP A 45 7.47 -7.61 28.56
N ARG A 46 7.52 -8.87 29.03
CA ARG A 46 6.93 -10.01 28.32
C ARG A 46 5.43 -9.84 28.11
N THR A 47 4.70 -9.35 29.12
CA THR A 47 3.25 -9.19 29.05
C THR A 47 2.84 -8.18 27.99
N ALA A 48 3.51 -7.02 27.91
CA ALA A 48 3.22 -6.04 26.87
C ALA A 48 3.57 -6.57 25.48
N TRP A 49 4.68 -7.31 25.35
CA TRP A 49 5.06 -7.94 24.08
C TRP A 49 4.02 -8.97 23.63
N GLU A 50 3.61 -9.90 24.52
CA GLU A 50 2.63 -10.95 24.20
C GLU A 50 1.27 -10.34 23.87
N THR A 51 0.85 -9.28 24.59
CA THR A 51 -0.39 -8.55 24.32
C THR A 51 -0.37 -7.91 22.93
N ALA A 52 0.73 -7.25 22.56
CA ALA A 52 0.86 -6.61 21.25
C ALA A 52 0.84 -7.64 20.11
N VAL A 53 1.52 -8.78 20.29
CA VAL A 53 1.60 -9.86 19.29
C VAL A 53 0.28 -10.58 19.08
N ALA A 54 -0.48 -10.81 20.15
CA ALA A 54 -1.78 -11.47 20.10
C ALA A 54 -2.90 -10.59 19.53
N ALA A 55 -2.73 -9.26 19.55
CA ALA A 55 -3.75 -8.33 19.06
C ALA A 55 -3.96 -8.44 17.54
N ASN A 56 -5.20 -8.23 17.11
CA ASN A 56 -5.52 -8.04 15.68
C ASN A 56 -5.10 -6.63 15.21
N ARG A 57 -3.81 -6.33 15.32
CA ARG A 57 -3.15 -5.08 14.89
C ARG A 57 -1.81 -5.42 14.23
N PRO A 58 -1.29 -4.56 13.34
CA PRO A 58 0.07 -4.71 12.86
C PRO A 58 1.06 -4.55 14.03
N VAL A 59 2.17 -5.28 13.97
CA VAL A 59 3.27 -5.17 14.93
C VAL A 59 4.49 -4.67 14.17
N VAL A 60 4.99 -3.48 14.50
CA VAL A 60 6.22 -2.96 13.87
C VAL A 60 7.41 -3.75 14.39
N THR A 61 8.18 -4.31 13.45
CA THR A 61 9.31 -5.21 13.73
C THR A 61 10.65 -4.62 13.32
N GLN A 62 10.64 -3.48 12.63
CA GLN A 62 11.83 -2.70 12.33
C GLN A 62 11.43 -1.24 12.12
N ILE A 63 12.26 -0.32 12.59
CA ILE A 63 12.19 1.12 12.29
C ILE A 63 13.48 1.55 11.61
N ASN A 64 13.45 2.70 10.93
CA ASN A 64 14.63 3.41 10.42
C ASN A 64 15.59 2.55 9.58
N LEU A 65 15.07 1.55 8.84
CA LEU A 65 15.88 0.62 8.03
C LEU A 65 16.89 -0.19 8.86
N GLY A 66 16.55 -0.45 10.13
CA GLY A 66 17.41 -1.16 11.07
C GLY A 66 18.35 -0.25 11.87
N GLU A 67 18.38 1.04 11.58
CA GLU A 67 19.14 2.01 12.38
C GLU A 67 18.52 2.18 13.78
N PRO A 68 19.33 2.54 14.80
CA PRO A 68 18.83 2.75 16.15
C PRO A 68 17.69 3.76 16.25
N HIS A 69 16.85 3.56 17.26
CA HIS A 69 15.82 4.52 17.64
C HIS A 69 16.44 5.90 17.94
N ARG A 70 15.87 6.95 17.36
CA ARG A 70 16.34 8.34 17.52
C ARG A 70 15.49 9.04 18.59
N ALA A 71 16.07 9.29 19.77
CA ALA A 71 15.38 10.02 20.84
C ALA A 71 15.12 11.47 20.40
N GLY A 72 13.86 11.91 20.44
CA GLY A 72 13.46 13.24 19.97
C GLY A 72 13.59 13.47 18.46
N GLY A 73 13.85 12.43 17.68
CA GLY A 73 13.91 12.47 16.22
C GLY A 73 12.77 11.67 15.58
N GLU A 74 12.58 11.85 14.28
CA GLU A 74 11.60 11.07 13.52
C GLU A 74 12.01 9.60 13.46
N ASN A 75 11.10 8.73 13.91
CA ASN A 75 11.23 7.28 13.78
C ASN A 75 10.09 6.80 12.89
N PHE A 76 10.42 6.07 11.83
CA PHE A 76 9.43 5.57 10.88
C PHE A 76 9.55 4.05 10.73
N PRO A 77 8.42 3.35 10.61
CA PRO A 77 8.43 1.90 10.51
C PRO A 77 8.91 1.47 9.12
N THR A 78 9.76 0.45 9.07
CA THR A 78 10.34 -0.08 7.83
C THR A 78 10.08 -1.56 7.61
N SER A 79 9.60 -2.26 8.64
CA SER A 79 9.01 -3.60 8.54
C SER A 79 7.95 -3.78 9.62
N SER A 80 6.93 -4.57 9.33
CA SER A 80 5.93 -5.01 10.30
C SER A 80 5.46 -6.44 10.00
N SER A 81 4.97 -7.11 11.04
CA SER A 81 4.07 -8.24 10.86
C SER A 81 2.65 -7.68 10.69
N SER A 82 2.07 -7.87 9.51
CA SER A 82 0.74 -7.37 9.15
C SER A 82 -0.36 -7.78 10.11
N GLN A 83 -1.44 -7.00 10.14
CA GLN A 83 -2.64 -7.30 10.92
C GLN A 83 -3.23 -8.66 10.51
N PRO A 84 -3.50 -9.60 11.46
CA PRO A 84 -4.00 -10.94 11.15
C PRO A 84 -5.26 -10.98 10.28
N SER A 85 -6.26 -10.12 10.51
CA SER A 85 -7.46 -10.08 9.65
C SER A 85 -7.15 -9.65 8.21
N ILE A 86 -6.21 -8.72 8.03
CA ILE A 86 -5.77 -8.30 6.69
C ILE A 86 -4.98 -9.42 6.01
N VAL A 87 -4.15 -10.16 6.74
CA VAL A 87 -3.48 -11.36 6.21
C VAL A 87 -4.51 -12.40 5.74
N ALA A 88 -5.54 -12.66 6.56
CA ALA A 88 -6.63 -13.55 6.16
C ALA A 88 -7.36 -13.06 4.90
N ASP A 89 -7.68 -11.77 4.81
CA ASP A 89 -8.27 -11.14 3.61
C ASP A 89 -7.42 -11.36 2.36
N MET A 90 -6.12 -11.09 2.45
CA MET A 90 -5.21 -11.23 1.32
C MET A 90 -5.04 -12.68 0.88
N LEU A 91 -4.94 -13.62 1.83
CA LEU A 91 -4.87 -15.04 1.54
C LEU A 91 -6.18 -15.57 0.95
N ALA A 92 -7.33 -15.06 1.40
CA ALA A 92 -8.64 -15.38 0.83
C ALA A 92 -8.75 -14.88 -0.62
N ALA A 93 -8.30 -13.65 -0.89
CA ALA A 93 -8.30 -13.09 -2.23
C ALA A 93 -7.34 -13.85 -3.16
N LEU A 94 -6.17 -14.24 -2.65
CA LEU A 94 -5.16 -14.97 -3.41
C LEU A 94 -5.63 -16.38 -3.77
N ASP A 95 -6.40 -17.00 -2.87
CA ASP A 95 -6.91 -18.37 -3.02
C ASP A 95 -5.82 -19.39 -3.43
N PRO A 96 -4.77 -19.57 -2.60
CA PRO A 96 -3.71 -20.52 -2.87
C PRO A 96 -4.21 -21.96 -2.72
N GLN A 97 -4.00 -22.78 -3.74
CA GLN A 97 -4.42 -24.16 -3.80
C GLN A 97 -3.27 -25.12 -3.43
N PRO A 98 -3.58 -26.34 -2.93
CA PRO A 98 -2.57 -27.37 -2.74
C PRO A 98 -1.79 -27.65 -4.04
N GLY A 99 -0.46 -27.61 -3.97
CA GLY A 99 0.42 -27.80 -5.13
C GLY A 99 0.83 -26.51 -5.85
N ASP A 100 0.22 -25.37 -5.55
CA ASP A 100 0.58 -24.09 -6.18
C ASP A 100 2.05 -23.71 -5.93
N SER A 101 2.65 -23.08 -6.94
CA SER A 101 3.90 -22.32 -6.83
C SER A 101 3.56 -20.85 -6.58
N VAL A 102 3.98 -20.31 -5.43
CA VAL A 102 3.63 -18.95 -4.98
C VAL A 102 4.87 -18.09 -4.89
N LEU A 103 4.78 -16.87 -5.42
CA LEU A 103 5.72 -15.79 -5.14
C LEU A 103 5.11 -14.82 -4.12
N GLU A 104 5.80 -14.61 -3.02
CA GLU A 104 5.54 -13.52 -2.08
C GLU A 104 6.57 -12.41 -2.24
N ILE A 105 6.11 -11.16 -2.35
CA ILE A 105 6.95 -9.96 -2.34
C ILE A 105 6.80 -9.25 -0.99
N GLY A 106 7.88 -9.21 -0.20
CA GLY A 106 7.92 -8.60 1.13
C GLY A 106 7.93 -9.64 2.25
N THR A 107 8.99 -10.45 2.35
CA THR A 107 9.08 -11.53 3.36
C THR A 107 8.87 -11.01 4.80
N GLY A 108 9.45 -9.86 5.14
CA GLY A 108 9.40 -9.30 6.49
C GLY A 108 9.89 -10.32 7.54
N THR A 109 8.99 -10.77 8.41
CA THR A 109 9.32 -11.77 9.44
C THR A 109 9.23 -13.23 8.98
N GLY A 110 8.72 -13.49 7.78
CA GLY A 110 8.49 -14.85 7.26
C GLY A 110 7.19 -15.51 7.72
N TRP A 111 6.35 -14.85 8.52
CA TRP A 111 5.10 -15.44 9.00
C TRP A 111 4.12 -15.73 7.85
N ASN A 112 3.95 -14.80 6.91
CA ASN A 112 3.04 -14.99 5.79
C ASN A 112 3.57 -16.03 4.79
N ALA A 113 4.89 -16.11 4.56
CA ALA A 113 5.53 -17.22 3.85
C ALA A 113 5.19 -18.59 4.47
N ALA A 114 5.21 -18.71 5.79
CA ALA A 114 4.83 -19.94 6.49
C ALA A 114 3.35 -20.29 6.30
N LEU A 115 2.46 -19.28 6.38
CA LEU A 115 1.02 -19.46 6.11
C LEU A 115 0.76 -19.93 4.68
N LEU A 116 1.43 -19.32 3.70
CA LEU A 116 1.37 -19.73 2.30
C LEU A 116 1.86 -21.17 2.14
N LYS A 117 3.01 -21.51 2.73
CA LYS A 117 3.59 -22.86 2.63
C LYS A 117 2.66 -23.90 3.26
N HIS A 118 2.03 -23.57 4.38
CA HIS A 118 1.02 -24.43 5.00
C HIS A 118 -0.16 -24.67 4.06
N ARG A 119 -0.68 -23.61 3.40
CA ARG A 119 -1.84 -23.71 2.51
C ARG A 119 -1.59 -24.47 1.21
N VAL A 120 -0.43 -24.26 0.57
CA VAL A 120 -0.09 -24.99 -0.67
C VAL A 120 0.40 -26.42 -0.39
N GLY A 121 0.63 -26.76 0.88
CA GLY A 121 0.97 -28.10 1.33
C GLY A 121 2.36 -28.57 0.87
N PRO A 122 2.66 -29.87 1.02
CA PRO A 122 3.99 -30.42 0.76
C PRO A 122 4.39 -30.37 -0.71
N ALA A 123 3.43 -30.51 -1.63
CA ALA A 123 3.67 -30.47 -3.08
C ALA A 123 3.81 -29.04 -3.65
N GLY A 124 3.31 -28.03 -2.94
CA GLY A 124 3.43 -26.63 -3.35
C GLY A 124 4.76 -26.01 -2.96
N HIS A 125 5.09 -24.89 -3.60
CA HIS A 125 6.37 -24.20 -3.43
C HIS A 125 6.11 -22.73 -3.09
N VAL A 126 6.85 -22.20 -2.12
CA VAL A 126 6.81 -20.77 -1.78
C VAL A 126 8.19 -20.18 -2.01
N THR A 127 8.24 -19.15 -2.84
CA THR A 127 9.39 -18.25 -2.97
C THR A 127 8.98 -16.91 -2.36
N THR A 128 9.80 -16.36 -1.47
CA THR A 128 9.52 -15.08 -0.79
C THR A 128 10.74 -14.17 -0.90
N ILE A 129 10.54 -12.91 -1.31
CA ILE A 129 11.62 -11.95 -1.58
C ILE A 129 11.60 -10.78 -0.59
N GLU A 130 12.76 -10.47 -0.03
CA GLU A 130 12.98 -9.37 0.91
C GLU A 130 14.18 -8.54 0.49
N VAL A 131 14.01 -7.22 0.49
CA VAL A 131 15.01 -6.25 0.05
C VAL A 131 16.03 -5.94 1.14
N ASP A 132 15.65 -6.13 2.40
CA ASP A 132 16.55 -6.00 3.56
C ASP A 132 17.31 -7.30 3.85
N PRO A 133 18.65 -7.32 3.72
CA PRO A 133 19.42 -8.55 3.96
C PRO A 133 19.29 -9.08 5.39
N GLY A 134 19.16 -8.19 6.39
CA GLY A 134 19.02 -8.58 7.79
C GLY A 134 17.67 -9.24 8.08
N LEU A 135 16.58 -8.67 7.54
CA LEU A 135 15.25 -9.28 7.66
C LEU A 135 15.16 -10.60 6.88
N ALA A 136 15.76 -10.68 5.69
CA ALA A 136 15.77 -11.90 4.89
C ALA A 136 16.45 -13.06 5.65
N GLU A 137 17.58 -12.81 6.29
CA GLU A 137 18.27 -13.82 7.10
C GLU A 137 17.47 -14.21 8.35
N ALA A 138 16.90 -13.24 9.06
CA ALA A 138 16.05 -13.50 10.21
C ALA A 138 14.80 -14.34 9.84
N ALA A 139 14.17 -14.04 8.70
CA ALA A 139 13.03 -14.79 8.19
C ALA A 139 13.41 -16.23 7.81
N ARG A 140 14.58 -16.43 7.18
CA ARG A 140 15.11 -17.77 6.86
C ARG A 140 15.27 -18.61 8.13
N ALA A 141 15.92 -18.05 9.15
CA ALA A 141 16.08 -18.72 10.43
C ALA A 141 14.74 -19.04 11.13
N ALA A 142 13.78 -18.11 11.08
CA ALA A 142 12.46 -18.32 11.69
C ALA A 142 11.64 -19.41 10.97
N LEU A 143 11.71 -19.46 9.64
CA LEU A 143 11.07 -20.50 8.82
C LEU A 143 11.66 -21.88 9.10
N ASP A 144 12.99 -21.99 9.10
CA ASP A 144 13.71 -23.24 9.38
C ASP A 144 13.40 -23.75 10.80
N ALA A 145 13.45 -22.88 11.81
CA ALA A 145 13.13 -23.21 13.19
C ALA A 145 11.66 -23.64 13.39
N SER A 146 10.76 -23.18 12.51
CA SER A 146 9.33 -23.53 12.52
C SER A 146 9.01 -24.75 11.64
N GLY A 147 9.99 -25.34 10.95
CA GLY A 147 9.81 -26.50 10.08
C GLY A 147 9.14 -26.19 8.73
N PHE A 148 9.07 -24.92 8.32
CA PHE A 148 8.50 -24.52 7.03
C PHE A 148 9.58 -24.36 5.97
N THR A 149 9.41 -25.02 4.83
CA THR A 149 10.32 -24.90 3.68
C THR A 149 9.83 -23.84 2.71
N ALA A 150 10.54 -22.71 2.63
CA ALA A 150 10.32 -21.67 1.62
C ALA A 150 11.67 -21.16 1.09
N ARG A 151 11.72 -20.80 -0.20
CA ARG A 151 12.89 -20.16 -0.80
C ARG A 151 12.88 -18.68 -0.44
N VAL A 152 13.69 -18.30 0.54
CA VAL A 152 13.90 -16.88 0.89
C VAL A 152 14.97 -16.28 -0.02
N VAL A 153 14.60 -15.25 -0.78
CA VAL A 153 15.48 -14.50 -1.69
C VAL A 153 15.75 -13.12 -1.08
N THR A 154 17.02 -12.71 -1.05
CA THR A 154 17.40 -11.34 -0.74
C THR A 154 17.52 -10.55 -2.04
N GLY A 155 16.70 -9.52 -2.24
CA GLY A 155 16.70 -8.72 -3.46
C GLY A 155 15.51 -7.78 -3.56
N ASP A 156 15.52 -6.95 -4.59
CA ASP A 156 14.38 -6.07 -4.87
C ASP A 156 13.21 -6.87 -5.44
N GLY A 157 12.09 -6.82 -4.73
CA GLY A 157 10.86 -7.52 -5.10
C GLY A 157 10.18 -6.98 -6.36
N GLU A 158 10.48 -5.76 -6.82
CA GLU A 158 9.92 -5.21 -8.06
C GLU A 158 10.23 -6.10 -9.28
N ALA A 159 11.42 -6.71 -9.30
CA ALA A 159 11.85 -7.63 -10.36
C ALA A 159 11.25 -9.05 -10.25
N GLY A 160 10.52 -9.35 -9.18
CA GLY A 160 10.06 -10.71 -8.87
C GLY A 160 11.21 -11.70 -8.65
N CYS A 161 11.02 -12.96 -9.04
CA CYS A 161 12.04 -14.00 -8.97
C CYS A 161 12.07 -14.86 -10.25
N PRO A 162 12.72 -14.38 -11.33
CA PRO A 162 12.75 -15.08 -12.62
C PRO A 162 13.28 -16.52 -12.54
N VAL A 163 14.22 -16.79 -11.64
CA VAL A 163 14.84 -18.12 -11.47
C VAL A 163 13.91 -19.17 -10.85
N ALA A 164 12.80 -18.75 -10.23
CA ALA A 164 11.81 -19.64 -9.63
C ALA A 164 10.45 -19.57 -10.35
N ALA A 165 10.30 -18.66 -11.31
CA ALA A 165 9.14 -18.57 -12.19
C ALA A 165 9.00 -19.84 -13.06
N PRO A 166 7.79 -20.16 -13.54
CA PRO A 166 6.55 -19.42 -13.38
C PRO A 166 5.75 -19.80 -12.11
N PHE A 167 4.90 -18.87 -11.66
CA PHE A 167 4.06 -18.99 -10.46
C PHE A 167 2.57 -19.14 -10.80
N ASP A 168 1.82 -19.87 -9.98
CA ASP A 168 0.35 -19.94 -10.03
C ASP A 168 -0.29 -18.74 -9.32
N ARG A 169 0.42 -18.21 -8.33
CA ARG A 169 -0.03 -17.15 -7.43
C ARG A 169 1.11 -16.17 -7.17
N VAL A 170 0.81 -14.88 -7.23
CA VAL A 170 1.73 -13.81 -6.80
C VAL A 170 1.02 -12.96 -5.75
N ILE A 171 1.66 -12.74 -4.62
CA ILE A 171 1.15 -11.86 -3.57
C ILE A 171 2.22 -10.87 -3.16
N SER A 172 1.88 -9.60 -3.05
CA SER A 172 2.76 -8.60 -2.44
C SER A 172 2.20 -8.15 -1.11
N THR A 173 3.04 -8.14 -0.08
CA THR A 173 2.78 -7.63 1.28
C THR A 173 3.46 -6.28 1.50
N ALA A 174 3.76 -5.57 0.41
CA ALA A 174 4.14 -4.17 0.35
C ALA A 174 3.31 -3.49 -0.75
N SER A 175 2.97 -2.21 -0.60
CA SER A 175 2.13 -1.54 -1.58
C SER A 175 2.90 -1.12 -2.83
N VAL A 176 2.28 -1.31 -3.99
CA VAL A 176 2.69 -0.69 -5.24
C VAL A 176 2.11 0.72 -5.33
N ARG A 177 2.86 1.60 -5.99
CA ARG A 177 2.43 2.95 -6.38
C ARG A 177 2.09 2.94 -7.88
N GLU A 178 0.82 3.16 -8.22
CA GLU A 178 0.25 3.40 -9.57
C GLU A 178 0.40 2.28 -10.61
N VAL A 179 1.37 1.39 -10.43
CA VAL A 179 1.82 0.44 -11.42
C VAL A 179 2.04 -0.90 -10.75
N VAL A 180 1.36 -1.94 -11.26
CA VAL A 180 1.74 -3.32 -10.96
C VAL A 180 2.99 -3.63 -11.79
N PRO A 181 4.13 -4.04 -11.18
CA PRO A 181 5.34 -4.36 -11.92
C PRO A 181 5.10 -5.40 -13.01
N ARG A 182 5.53 -5.08 -14.23
CA ARG A 182 5.43 -5.97 -15.41
C ARG A 182 6.01 -7.36 -15.12
N ALA A 183 7.14 -7.40 -14.41
CA ALA A 183 7.83 -8.63 -14.05
C ALA A 183 6.95 -9.61 -13.25
N TRP A 184 6.04 -9.12 -12.42
CA TRP A 184 5.16 -9.98 -11.62
C TRP A 184 4.15 -10.71 -12.50
N LEU A 185 3.60 -10.01 -13.49
CA LEU A 185 2.65 -10.57 -14.45
C LEU A 185 3.34 -11.49 -15.47
N GLU A 186 4.54 -11.15 -15.94
CA GLU A 186 5.32 -11.99 -16.86
C GLU A 186 5.79 -13.30 -16.21
N GLN A 187 5.91 -13.34 -14.89
CA GLN A 187 6.27 -14.54 -14.12
C GLN A 187 5.05 -15.35 -13.66
N LEU A 188 3.84 -14.86 -13.91
CA LEU A 188 2.59 -15.54 -13.58
C LEU A 188 2.17 -16.47 -14.72
N ARG A 189 1.70 -17.68 -14.40
CA ARG A 189 1.12 -18.59 -15.40
C ARG A 189 -0.18 -18.00 -15.96
N PRO A 190 -0.55 -18.31 -17.21
CA PRO A 190 -1.92 -18.11 -17.68
C PRO A 190 -2.93 -18.77 -16.72
N GLY A 191 -3.96 -18.02 -16.34
CA GLY A 191 -4.93 -18.41 -15.31
C GLY A 191 -4.45 -18.21 -13.88
N GLY A 192 -3.22 -17.71 -13.68
CA GLY A 192 -2.70 -17.37 -12.37
C GLY A 192 -3.30 -16.07 -11.83
N ARG A 193 -3.19 -15.91 -10.51
CA ARG A 193 -3.75 -14.76 -9.77
C ARG A 193 -2.66 -13.93 -9.11
N LEU A 194 -2.82 -12.61 -9.16
CA LEU A 194 -2.01 -11.64 -8.46
C LEU A 194 -2.84 -10.86 -7.44
N VAL A 195 -2.33 -10.75 -6.22
CA VAL A 195 -2.91 -9.94 -5.14
C VAL A 195 -1.90 -8.95 -4.60
N THR A 196 -2.22 -7.66 -4.61
CA THR A 196 -1.30 -6.62 -4.13
C THR A 196 -2.06 -5.44 -3.52
N PRO A 197 -1.57 -4.85 -2.42
CA PRO A 197 -1.95 -3.52 -2.01
C PRO A 197 -1.56 -2.52 -3.10
N TRP A 198 -2.53 -1.84 -3.67
CA TRP A 198 -2.32 -0.84 -4.72
C TRP A 198 -2.71 0.54 -4.20
N SER A 199 -1.87 1.55 -4.45
CA SER A 199 -2.07 2.93 -4.00
C SER A 199 -1.61 3.94 -5.06
N THR A 200 -1.95 5.21 -4.88
CA THR A 200 -1.37 6.33 -5.65
C THR A 200 -0.65 7.29 -4.72
N ASP A 201 0.06 8.28 -5.27
CA ASP A 201 0.54 9.41 -4.47
C ASP A 201 -0.59 10.29 -3.91
N TYR A 202 -1.79 10.22 -4.47
CA TYR A 202 -2.97 10.91 -3.95
C TYR A 202 -3.68 10.13 -2.83
N ALA A 203 -3.80 8.79 -2.99
CA ALA A 203 -4.72 7.98 -2.20
C ALA A 203 -4.06 6.87 -1.39
N THR A 204 -4.63 6.64 -0.21
CA THR A 204 -4.41 5.40 0.54
C THR A 204 -4.88 4.20 -0.26
N GLY A 205 -4.17 3.07 -0.09
CA GLY A 205 -4.37 1.91 -0.95
C GLY A 205 -5.66 1.11 -0.72
N ALA A 206 -5.89 0.20 -1.67
CA ALA A 206 -6.85 -0.89 -1.56
C ALA A 206 -6.21 -2.19 -2.05
N LEU A 207 -6.77 -3.31 -1.63
CA LEU A 207 -6.36 -4.61 -2.14
C LEU A 207 -6.79 -4.74 -3.61
N LEU A 208 -5.86 -4.96 -4.52
CA LEU A 208 -6.13 -5.30 -5.90
C LEU A 208 -5.95 -6.82 -6.08
N ALA A 209 -6.95 -7.48 -6.69
CA ALA A 209 -6.85 -8.86 -7.12
C ALA A 209 -7.13 -8.95 -8.62
N ILE A 210 -6.18 -9.50 -9.39
CA ILE A 210 -6.28 -9.63 -10.85
C ILE A 210 -5.89 -11.04 -11.29
N ASP A 211 -6.58 -11.54 -12.31
CA ASP A 211 -6.30 -12.83 -12.95
C ASP A 211 -5.67 -12.59 -14.32
N LEU A 212 -4.61 -13.32 -14.65
CA LEU A 212 -3.95 -13.24 -15.95
C LEU A 212 -4.64 -14.16 -16.96
N GLY A 213 -5.30 -13.59 -17.96
CA GLY A 213 -5.87 -14.35 -19.06
C GLY A 213 -4.80 -14.97 -19.97
N ALA A 214 -5.16 -16.05 -20.67
CA ALA A 214 -4.28 -16.71 -21.64
C ALA A 214 -3.91 -15.82 -22.85
N ASN A 215 -4.62 -14.71 -23.05
CA ASN A 215 -4.34 -13.68 -24.04
C ASN A 215 -3.30 -12.63 -23.58
N GLY A 216 -2.71 -12.78 -22.38
CA GLY A 216 -1.75 -11.82 -21.84
C GLY A 216 -2.39 -10.54 -21.28
N VAL A 217 -3.72 -10.54 -21.09
CA VAL A 217 -4.46 -9.45 -20.44
C VAL A 217 -4.80 -9.88 -19.03
N ALA A 218 -4.31 -9.13 -18.03
CA ALA A 218 -4.70 -9.28 -16.65
C ALA A 218 -5.89 -8.37 -16.32
N GLY A 219 -6.85 -8.86 -15.55
CA GLY A 219 -8.04 -8.09 -15.20
C GLY A 219 -8.61 -8.49 -13.84
N GLY A 220 -9.16 -7.53 -13.12
CA GLY A 220 -9.81 -7.80 -11.84
C GLY A 220 -10.26 -6.54 -11.12
N ARG A 221 -10.49 -6.66 -9.81
CA ARG A 221 -11.15 -5.63 -9.00
C ARG A 221 -10.32 -5.22 -7.80
N PHE A 222 -10.56 -3.99 -7.38
CA PHE A 222 -10.17 -3.59 -6.03
C PHE A 222 -11.17 -4.17 -5.03
N ALA A 223 -10.70 -4.41 -3.82
CA ALA A 223 -11.48 -4.93 -2.71
C ALA A 223 -11.30 -4.01 -1.50
N THR A 224 -11.29 -4.58 -0.30
CA THR A 224 -11.22 -3.84 0.96
C THR A 224 -10.04 -2.85 0.98
N ARG A 225 -10.29 -1.67 1.55
CA ARG A 225 -9.27 -0.64 1.81
C ARG A 225 -8.22 -1.16 2.79
N LEU A 226 -6.96 -0.91 2.50
CA LEU A 226 -5.86 -1.28 3.39
C LEU A 226 -4.66 -0.39 3.12
N SER A 227 -3.83 -0.22 4.13
CA SER A 227 -2.58 0.51 4.00
C SER A 227 -1.42 -0.43 4.30
N PHE A 228 -0.43 -0.38 3.42
CA PHE A 228 0.82 -1.12 3.53
C PHE A 228 1.96 -0.15 3.30
N MET A 229 3.10 -0.46 3.93
CA MET A 229 4.35 0.20 3.57
C MET A 229 4.60 0.01 2.08
N ARG A 230 5.00 1.09 1.41
CA ARG A 230 5.34 1.02 0.00
C ARG A 230 6.60 0.21 -0.24
N LEU A 231 6.60 -0.54 -1.33
CA LEU A 231 7.80 -1.11 -1.92
C LEU A 231 8.89 -0.05 -2.00
N ARG A 232 10.13 -0.43 -1.65
CA ARG A 232 11.25 0.53 -1.60
C ARG A 232 11.47 1.22 -2.95
N ALA A 233 11.39 0.47 -4.06
CA ALA A 233 11.48 1.00 -5.42
C ALA A 233 10.34 1.97 -5.79
N HIS A 234 9.16 1.82 -5.17
CA HIS A 234 7.98 2.67 -5.42
C HIS A 234 7.86 3.82 -4.40
N ARG A 235 8.85 4.03 -3.52
CA ARG A 235 8.88 5.23 -2.68
C ARG A 235 9.19 6.43 -3.56
N ARG A 236 8.48 7.54 -3.34
CA ARG A 236 8.98 8.84 -3.79
C ARG A 236 10.26 9.13 -3.00
N GLY A 237 11.25 9.75 -3.62
CA GLY A 237 12.43 10.20 -2.88
C GLY A 237 12.02 11.10 -1.71
N LEU A 238 12.78 11.09 -0.62
CA LEU A 238 12.56 11.98 0.55
C LEU A 238 12.49 13.46 0.14
N PHE A 239 13.08 13.81 -1.01
CA PHE A 239 12.99 15.10 -1.66
C PHE A 239 11.99 15.01 -2.80
N GLY A 240 10.71 14.86 -2.46
CA GLY A 240 9.64 15.32 -3.35
C GLY A 240 9.91 16.77 -3.70
N TRP A 241 9.56 17.19 -4.91
CA TRP A 241 9.71 18.58 -5.30
C TRP A 241 8.72 19.43 -4.47
N GLU A 242 9.19 19.97 -3.35
CA GLU A 242 8.49 21.04 -2.62
C GLU A 242 9.06 22.36 -3.15
N PRO A 243 8.28 23.15 -3.91
CA PRO A 243 8.73 24.47 -4.33
C PRO A 243 9.00 25.33 -3.08
N ASP A 244 10.13 26.03 -3.04
CA ASP A 244 10.41 26.94 -1.92
C ASP A 244 9.33 28.05 -1.84
N GLU A 245 9.13 28.61 -0.63
CA GLU A 245 8.13 29.67 -0.40
C GLU A 245 8.31 30.86 -1.36
N ALA A 246 9.54 31.16 -1.78
CA ALA A 246 9.81 32.22 -2.75
C ALA A 246 9.37 31.84 -4.17
N THR A 247 9.41 30.57 -4.54
CA THR A 247 8.91 30.02 -5.81
C THR A 247 7.40 30.00 -5.80
N ILE A 248 6.78 29.58 -4.69
CA ILE A 248 5.33 29.69 -4.48
C ILE A 248 4.89 31.16 -4.61
N ALA A 249 5.58 32.08 -3.92
CA ALA A 249 5.25 33.50 -3.94
C ALA A 249 5.51 34.22 -5.29
N ARG A 250 6.50 33.77 -6.07
CA ARG A 250 6.86 34.36 -7.38
C ARG A 250 6.17 33.70 -8.56
N ALA A 251 5.62 32.50 -8.39
CA ALA A 251 4.88 31.85 -9.45
C ALA A 251 3.69 32.71 -9.85
N ALA A 252 3.22 32.57 -11.10
CA ALA A 252 1.96 33.18 -11.52
C ALA A 252 0.80 32.45 -10.82
N VAL A 253 0.67 32.66 -9.52
CA VAL A 253 -0.37 32.09 -8.68
C VAL A 253 -1.70 32.62 -9.18
N ARG A 254 -2.58 31.70 -9.57
CA ARG A 254 -3.98 32.03 -9.74
C ARG A 254 -4.72 31.53 -8.52
N ILE A 255 -5.52 32.42 -7.96
CA ILE A 255 -6.40 32.15 -6.85
C ILE A 255 -7.69 31.60 -7.44
N THR A 256 -8.04 30.37 -7.08
CA THR A 256 -9.35 29.77 -7.34
C THR A 256 -10.15 29.75 -6.04
N GLU A 257 -11.43 30.12 -6.10
CA GLU A 257 -12.36 29.92 -4.99
C GLU A 257 -12.89 28.49 -5.02
N CYS A 258 -12.71 27.75 -3.93
CA CYS A 258 -13.34 26.44 -3.78
C CYS A 258 -14.83 26.62 -3.44
N ARG A 259 -15.72 25.88 -4.12
CA ARG A 259 -17.17 25.94 -3.88
C ARG A 259 -17.75 24.55 -3.71
N ASN A 260 -18.52 24.34 -2.64
CA ASN A 260 -19.29 23.12 -2.38
C ASN A 260 -18.45 21.82 -2.22
N ILE A 261 -17.17 21.92 -1.87
CA ILE A 261 -16.32 20.75 -1.65
C ILE A 261 -16.25 20.41 -0.16
N ASP A 262 -16.70 19.20 0.17
CA ASP A 262 -16.44 18.59 1.47
C ASP A 262 -14.98 18.08 1.49
N LEU A 263 -14.06 18.93 1.94
CA LEU A 263 -12.63 18.61 2.02
C LEU A 263 -12.36 17.37 2.88
N ASP A 264 -13.14 17.15 3.94
CA ASP A 264 -13.02 15.94 4.73
C ASP A 264 -13.29 14.72 3.86
N ARG A 265 -14.30 14.72 2.97
CA ARG A 265 -14.53 13.60 2.04
C ARG A 265 -13.44 13.44 0.98
N MET A 266 -12.97 14.55 0.43
CA MET A 266 -11.96 14.56 -0.62
C MET A 266 -10.61 14.01 -0.13
N LEU A 267 -10.28 14.32 1.13
CA LEU A 267 -9.01 13.97 1.75
C LEU A 267 -9.08 12.66 2.55
N ASP A 268 -10.26 12.28 3.08
CA ASP A 268 -10.42 11.10 3.93
C ASP A 268 -10.25 9.78 3.15
N PRO A 269 -9.24 8.98 3.51
CA PRO A 269 -9.04 7.60 3.07
C PRO A 269 -10.28 6.71 3.08
N ALA A 270 -11.27 6.98 3.92
CA ALA A 270 -12.50 6.20 4.08
C ALA A 270 -13.66 6.69 3.20
N ARG A 271 -13.56 7.87 2.54
CA ARG A 271 -14.71 8.58 1.94
C ARG A 271 -14.57 8.96 0.47
N GLY A 272 -13.71 8.31 -0.30
CA GLY A 272 -13.68 8.47 -1.77
C GLY A 272 -12.29 8.63 -2.37
N ASN A 273 -11.29 8.85 -1.50
CA ASN A 273 -9.92 9.14 -1.88
C ASN A 273 -9.34 8.16 -2.92
N LEU A 274 -9.59 6.84 -2.85
CA LEU A 274 -9.11 5.90 -3.89
C LEU A 274 -9.63 6.23 -5.30
N ALA A 275 -10.94 6.45 -5.45
CA ALA A 275 -11.54 6.71 -6.77
C ALA A 275 -11.04 8.03 -7.36
N ILE A 276 -10.89 9.05 -6.50
CA ILE A 276 -10.31 10.34 -6.84
C ILE A 276 -8.84 10.16 -7.24
N GLY A 277 -8.07 9.42 -6.44
CA GLY A 277 -6.66 9.15 -6.67
C GLY A 277 -6.38 8.33 -7.92
N VAL A 278 -7.29 7.45 -8.36
CA VAL A 278 -7.19 6.78 -9.66
C VAL A 278 -7.33 7.78 -10.82
N ARG A 279 -8.23 8.77 -10.71
CA ARG A 279 -8.33 9.84 -11.71
C ARG A 279 -7.12 10.76 -11.68
N LEU A 280 -6.56 10.99 -10.51
CA LEU A 280 -5.38 11.82 -10.24
C LEU A 280 -4.10 10.97 -10.09
N HIS A 281 -3.96 9.91 -10.88
CA HIS A 281 -2.91 8.90 -10.72
C HIS A 281 -1.47 9.43 -10.75
N ASP A 282 -1.26 10.65 -11.24
CA ASP A 282 0.04 11.29 -11.42
C ASP A 282 0.20 12.51 -10.49
N VAL A 283 -0.72 12.68 -9.55
CA VAL A 283 -0.75 13.76 -8.57
C VAL A 283 -0.51 13.19 -7.19
N SER A 284 0.37 13.86 -6.47
CA SER A 284 0.67 13.58 -5.07
C SER A 284 -0.16 14.47 -4.16
N LEU A 285 -0.63 13.93 -3.04
CA LEU A 285 -1.34 14.66 -2.00
C LEU A 285 -0.52 14.62 -0.70
N ALA A 286 -0.19 15.80 -0.18
CA ALA A 286 0.36 15.98 1.15
C ALA A 286 -0.61 16.75 2.04
N LEU A 287 -0.86 16.23 3.26
CA LEU A 287 -1.72 16.85 4.27
C LEU A 287 -0.92 17.14 5.53
N GLY A 288 -0.65 18.42 5.78
CA GLY A 288 -0.07 18.91 7.03
C GLY A 288 -1.17 19.36 7.98
N ARG A 289 -1.51 18.55 9.00
CA ARG A 289 -2.44 18.98 10.04
C ARG A 289 -1.73 19.87 11.06
N ASP A 290 -2.43 20.90 11.50
CA ASP A 290 -1.99 21.88 12.49
C ASP A 290 -0.60 22.51 12.21
N ARG A 291 -0.20 22.59 10.92
CA ARG A 291 1.14 23.06 10.50
C ARG A 291 1.42 24.48 11.00
N HIS A 292 0.37 25.31 11.12
CA HIS A 292 0.43 26.68 11.61
C HIS A 292 -0.31 26.88 12.93
N GLY A 293 -0.54 25.80 13.69
CA GLY A 293 -1.29 25.79 14.94
C GLY A 293 -2.61 25.00 14.87
N PRO A 294 -3.24 24.70 16.02
CA PRO A 294 -4.43 23.86 16.09
C PRO A 294 -5.57 24.38 15.21
N GLY A 295 -6.15 23.50 14.38
CA GLY A 295 -7.22 23.84 13.46
C GLY A 295 -6.75 24.56 12.19
N HIS A 296 -5.47 24.44 11.82
CA HIS A 296 -4.95 24.98 10.57
C HIS A 296 -4.29 23.88 9.74
N HIS A 297 -4.96 23.46 8.68
CA HIS A 297 -4.52 22.37 7.80
C HIS A 297 -3.92 22.94 6.51
N VAL A 298 -2.88 22.29 6.02
CA VAL A 298 -2.23 22.62 4.76
C VAL A 298 -2.39 21.43 3.84
N VAL A 299 -3.01 21.66 2.67
CA VAL A 299 -3.21 20.66 1.64
C VAL A 299 -2.35 21.06 0.45
N GLU A 300 -1.47 20.15 0.02
CA GLU A 300 -0.57 20.37 -1.10
C GLU A 300 -0.79 19.26 -2.14
N LEU A 301 -0.94 19.68 -3.39
CA LEU A 301 -0.98 18.82 -4.55
C LEU A 301 0.23 19.10 -5.43
N ASP A 302 0.92 18.06 -5.88
CA ASP A 302 2.05 18.25 -6.78
C ASP A 302 2.14 17.16 -7.86
N ASP A 303 2.58 17.59 -9.06
CA ASP A 303 2.97 16.71 -10.16
C ASP A 303 4.41 17.04 -10.52
N ALA A 304 5.33 16.16 -10.13
CA ALA A 304 6.76 16.34 -10.37
C ALA A 304 7.13 16.29 -11.86
N THR A 305 6.32 15.66 -12.71
CA THR A 305 6.61 15.54 -14.15
C THR A 305 6.44 16.90 -14.82
N THR A 306 5.32 17.56 -14.56
CA THR A 306 5.02 18.87 -15.16
C THR A 306 5.47 20.04 -14.29
N ARG A 307 5.91 19.77 -13.06
CA ARG A 307 6.21 20.77 -12.02
C ARG A 307 5.02 21.70 -11.78
N SER A 308 3.84 21.10 -11.70
CA SER A 308 2.61 21.78 -11.31
C SER A 308 2.35 21.58 -9.84
N PHE A 309 1.76 22.59 -9.20
CA PHE A 309 1.56 22.62 -7.76
C PHE A 309 0.27 23.37 -7.40
N ALA A 310 -0.41 22.92 -6.35
CA ALA A 310 -1.48 23.66 -5.69
C ALA A 310 -1.34 23.56 -4.17
N ARG A 311 -1.63 24.66 -3.47
CA ARG A 311 -1.66 24.71 -2.01
C ARG A 311 -2.88 25.45 -1.51
N LEU A 312 -3.52 24.80 -0.55
CA LEU A 312 -4.57 25.37 0.28
C LEU A 312 -4.05 25.44 1.72
N ASP A 313 -3.90 26.66 2.25
CA ASP A 313 -3.77 26.92 3.68
C ASP A 313 -5.18 27.16 4.24
N TRP A 314 -5.69 26.20 5.01
CA TRP A 314 -7.07 26.17 5.47
C TRP A 314 -7.16 26.25 7.00
N PRO A 315 -7.64 27.38 7.57
CA PRO A 315 -8.11 27.43 8.94
C PRO A 315 -9.49 26.74 9.02
N THR A 316 -9.59 25.62 9.73
CA THR A 316 -10.81 24.78 9.80
C THR A 316 -12.01 25.48 10.44
N ALA A 317 -11.76 26.56 11.19
CA ALA A 317 -12.81 27.42 11.76
C ALA A 317 -13.29 28.52 10.81
N ALA A 318 -12.68 28.69 9.64
CA ALA A 318 -13.08 29.72 8.67
C ALA A 318 -14.35 29.33 7.92
N ALA A 319 -15.23 30.30 7.69
CA ALA A 319 -16.39 30.14 6.83
C ALA A 319 -15.96 30.09 5.36
N GLU A 320 -16.59 29.24 4.56
CA GLU A 320 -16.43 29.20 3.10
C GLU A 320 -16.77 30.57 2.46
N PRO A 321 -16.10 30.95 1.35
CA PRO A 321 -15.14 30.17 0.56
C PRO A 321 -13.68 30.33 1.01
N PHE A 322 -12.86 29.29 0.77
CA PHE A 322 -11.40 29.36 0.92
C PHE A 322 -10.70 29.42 -0.46
N THR A 323 -9.49 29.99 -0.46
CA THR A 323 -8.72 30.26 -1.67
C THR A 323 -7.57 29.27 -1.83
N VAL A 324 -7.37 28.78 -3.05
CA VAL A 324 -6.23 27.90 -3.38
C VAL A 324 -5.26 28.63 -4.29
N GLY A 325 -3.98 28.58 -3.93
CA GLY A 325 -2.90 29.06 -4.78
C GLY A 325 -2.38 27.94 -5.65
N GLN A 326 -2.37 28.12 -6.97
CA GLN A 326 -1.85 27.11 -7.91
C GLN A 326 -1.01 27.70 -9.04
N PHE A 327 -0.02 26.93 -9.49
CA PHE A 327 0.88 27.29 -10.59
C PHE A 327 1.41 26.07 -11.36
N GLY A 328 2.01 26.34 -12.52
CA GLY A 328 2.49 25.32 -13.45
C GLY A 328 1.54 25.15 -14.65
N PRO A 329 1.89 24.26 -15.59
CA PRO A 329 1.09 24.01 -16.78
C PRO A 329 -0.23 23.28 -16.50
N ARG A 330 -0.35 22.58 -15.37
CA ARG A 330 -1.60 21.94 -14.91
C ARG A 330 -2.25 22.72 -13.78
N ARG A 331 -3.57 22.61 -13.69
CA ARG A 331 -4.37 23.18 -12.62
C ARG A 331 -4.78 22.07 -11.67
N LEU A 332 -3.83 21.65 -10.82
CA LEU A 332 -4.00 20.45 -10.01
C LEU A 332 -5.18 20.54 -9.04
N TRP A 333 -5.50 21.74 -8.54
CA TRP A 333 -6.69 21.91 -7.71
C TRP A 333 -7.96 21.69 -8.53
N ASP A 334 -8.10 22.39 -9.66
CA ASP A 334 -9.26 22.27 -10.55
C ASP A 334 -9.46 20.80 -11.01
N GLU A 335 -8.38 20.09 -11.34
CA GLU A 335 -8.44 18.65 -11.68
C GLU A 335 -8.93 17.78 -10.51
N ALA A 336 -8.59 18.17 -9.28
CA ALA A 336 -9.00 17.46 -8.09
C ALA A 336 -10.45 17.74 -7.72
N GLU A 337 -10.95 18.97 -7.96
CA GLU A 337 -12.38 19.30 -7.89
C GLU A 337 -13.16 18.48 -8.93
N ASP A 338 -12.71 18.45 -10.19
CA ASP A 338 -13.34 17.66 -11.26
C ASP A 338 -13.39 16.15 -10.91
N ALA A 339 -12.35 15.63 -10.28
CA ALA A 339 -12.31 14.24 -9.84
C ALA A 339 -13.25 13.96 -8.66
N TYR A 340 -13.39 14.92 -7.73
CA TYR A 340 -14.35 14.86 -6.64
C TYR A 340 -15.79 14.89 -7.14
N ASP A 341 -16.12 15.84 -8.03
CA ASP A 341 -17.46 15.98 -8.60
C ASP A 341 -17.85 14.72 -9.36
N TRP A 342 -16.94 14.18 -10.19
CA TRP A 342 -17.15 12.90 -10.85
C TRP A 342 -17.47 11.78 -9.85
N TRP A 343 -16.72 11.67 -8.74
CA TRP A 343 -16.97 10.64 -7.73
C TRP A 343 -18.32 10.83 -7.06
N TYR A 344 -18.69 12.08 -6.74
CA TYR A 344 -19.96 12.43 -6.12
C TYR A 344 -21.14 12.10 -7.04
N GLU A 345 -21.08 12.54 -8.31
CA GLU A 345 -22.10 12.30 -9.33
C GLU A 345 -22.31 10.81 -9.64
N ARG A 346 -21.26 9.99 -9.48
CA ARG A 346 -21.33 8.52 -9.68
C ARG A 346 -21.88 7.75 -8.46
N GLY A 347 -22.44 8.47 -7.50
CA GLY A 347 -23.02 7.89 -6.29
C GLY A 347 -21.95 7.40 -5.32
N GLN A 348 -20.80 8.07 -5.28
CA GLN A 348 -19.76 7.87 -4.27
C GLN A 348 -19.22 6.42 -4.22
N PRO A 349 -18.78 5.85 -5.37
CA PRO A 349 -18.35 4.46 -5.44
C PRO A 349 -17.22 4.13 -4.44
N GLY A 350 -17.34 2.99 -3.78
CA GLY A 350 -16.26 2.39 -3.02
C GLY A 350 -15.26 1.64 -3.91
N PRO A 351 -14.11 1.21 -3.36
CA PRO A 351 -13.10 0.46 -4.09
C PRO A 351 -13.64 -0.77 -4.83
N GLU A 352 -14.60 -1.49 -4.26
CA GLU A 352 -15.19 -2.71 -4.82
C GLU A 352 -15.87 -2.50 -6.19
N ARG A 353 -16.28 -1.26 -6.48
CA ARG A 353 -16.83 -0.89 -7.78
C ARG A 353 -15.74 -0.57 -8.80
N LEU A 354 -14.50 -0.33 -8.38
CA LEU A 354 -13.39 -0.09 -9.30
C LEU A 354 -12.75 -1.41 -9.73
N GLY A 355 -12.23 -1.42 -10.94
CA GLY A 355 -11.35 -2.48 -11.41
C GLY A 355 -10.21 -1.97 -12.26
N LEU A 356 -9.29 -2.88 -12.58
CA LEU A 356 -8.09 -2.59 -13.36
C LEU A 356 -7.89 -3.68 -14.40
N THR A 357 -7.58 -3.26 -15.63
CA THR A 357 -7.16 -4.14 -16.72
C THR A 357 -5.76 -3.73 -17.18
N ILE A 358 -4.86 -4.70 -17.33
CA ILE A 358 -3.48 -4.52 -17.75
C ILE A 358 -3.22 -5.41 -18.96
N ASP A 359 -2.88 -4.80 -20.09
CA ASP A 359 -2.47 -5.50 -21.31
C ASP A 359 -0.93 -5.52 -21.37
N LEU A 360 -0.33 -6.71 -21.25
CA LEU A 360 1.12 -6.86 -21.25
C LEU A 360 1.77 -6.54 -22.60
N ALA A 361 1.07 -6.77 -23.71
CA ALA A 361 1.62 -6.52 -25.03
C ALA A 361 1.75 -5.02 -25.30
N SER A 362 0.70 -4.25 -25.02
CA SER A 362 0.71 -2.79 -25.21
C SER A 362 1.28 -2.02 -24.03
N GLY A 363 1.37 -2.65 -22.85
CA GLY A 363 1.66 -2.00 -21.58
C GLY A 363 0.53 -1.08 -21.09
N ARG A 364 -0.65 -1.12 -21.72
CA ARG A 364 -1.77 -0.25 -21.38
C ARG A 364 -2.46 -0.72 -20.10
N GLN A 365 -2.73 0.21 -19.20
CA GLN A 365 -3.50 0.02 -17.97
C GLN A 365 -4.79 0.86 -18.04
N ILE A 366 -5.91 0.23 -17.72
CA ILE A 366 -7.24 0.87 -17.75
C ILE A 366 -7.90 0.62 -16.40
N ALA A 367 -8.12 1.68 -15.63
CA ALA A 367 -9.04 1.63 -14.51
C ALA A 367 -10.46 1.91 -15.01
N TRP A 368 -11.42 1.21 -14.42
CA TRP A 368 -12.81 1.25 -14.83
C TRP A 368 -13.75 1.17 -13.62
N LEU A 369 -15.00 1.60 -13.80
CA LEU A 369 -16.05 1.65 -12.77
C LEU A 369 -17.17 0.69 -13.15
N ASP A 370 -17.51 -0.24 -12.25
CA ASP A 370 -18.50 -1.32 -12.38
C ASP A 370 -18.21 -2.33 -13.48
N ASP A 371 -17.84 -1.90 -14.68
CA ASP A 371 -17.51 -2.74 -15.82
C ASP A 371 -16.34 -2.15 -16.64
N PRO A 372 -15.60 -2.97 -17.42
CA PRO A 372 -14.46 -2.51 -18.21
C PRO A 372 -14.74 -1.46 -19.29
N ASP A 373 -15.99 -1.24 -19.68
CA ASP A 373 -16.37 -0.27 -20.71
C ASP A 373 -16.53 1.15 -20.12
N THR A 374 -16.82 1.26 -18.82
CA THR A 374 -16.88 2.53 -18.10
C THR A 374 -15.48 2.95 -17.62
N ILE A 375 -14.69 3.47 -18.55
CA ILE A 375 -13.31 3.89 -18.30
C ILE A 375 -13.26 5.07 -17.30
N VAL A 376 -12.46 4.91 -16.24
CA VAL A 376 -12.13 5.96 -15.27
C VAL A 376 -10.85 6.68 -15.68
N ARG A 377 -9.80 5.92 -16.01
CA ARG A 377 -8.49 6.45 -16.40
C ARG A 377 -7.73 5.42 -17.24
N THR A 378 -6.89 5.88 -18.15
CA THR A 378 -5.94 5.05 -18.90
C THR A 378 -4.54 5.61 -18.74
N TRP A 379 -3.57 4.73 -18.48
CA TRP A 379 -2.14 5.06 -18.42
C TRP A 379 -1.32 3.87 -18.92
N TRP A 380 0.01 3.99 -18.92
CA TRP A 380 0.90 2.95 -19.45
C TRP A 380 1.92 2.53 -18.41
N LEU A 381 2.29 1.25 -18.44
CA LEU A 381 3.47 0.75 -17.75
C LEU A 381 4.70 1.53 -18.24
N PRO A 382 5.65 1.87 -17.35
CA PRO A 382 6.93 2.44 -17.76
C PRO A 382 7.56 1.58 -18.86
N ARG A 383 8.11 2.22 -19.89
CA ARG A 383 8.91 1.50 -20.88
C ARG A 383 10.23 1.10 -20.22
N SER A 384 10.57 -0.19 -20.31
CA SER A 384 11.83 -0.78 -19.83
C SER A 384 13.04 -0.12 -20.47
#